data_AF-A0A3C0HE42-F1
#
_entry.id   AF-A0A3C0HE42-F1
#
_cell.length_a   1.000
_cell.length_b   1.000
_cell.length_c   1.000
_cell.angle_alpha   90.00
_cell.angle_beta   90.00
_cell.angle_gamma   90.00
#
_symmetry.space_group_name_H-M   'P 1'
#
loop_
_entity.id
_entity.type
_entity.pdbx_description
1 polymer ?
#
loop_
_entity_poly.entity_id
_entity_poly.type
_entity_poly.pdbx_seq_one_letter_code
_entity_poly.pdbx_strand_id
1 'polypeptide(L)' 'RWGETVYDNTNGLTGWDGTRDGEQVPPEVYGYYIIVRLVGDIPNDPERRNIRVFKGDVTLLR' A
#
# COMPACT_ATOMS: atom_id res chain seq x y z
N ARG A 1 7.91 3.18 15.30
CA ARG A 1 7.42 4.52 15.73
C ARG A 1 6.42 5.03 14.72
N TRP A 2 5.56 6.00 15.06
CA TRP A 2 4.58 6.57 14.12
C TRP A 2 5.27 7.02 12.82
N GLY A 3 4.77 6.57 11.68
CA GLY A 3 5.33 6.85 10.36
C GLY A 3 6.43 5.89 9.87
N GLU A 4 6.76 4.85 10.65
CA GLU A 4 7.68 3.79 10.20
C GLU A 4 6.97 2.80 9.27
N THR A 5 7.57 2.52 8.12
CA THR A 5 7.08 1.50 7.19
C THR A 5 7.27 0.11 7.81
N VAL A 6 6.18 -0.61 8.01
CA VAL A 6 6.20 -2.00 8.52
C VAL A 6 6.07 -3.04 7.40
N TYR A 7 5.65 -2.60 6.22
CA TYR A 7 5.47 -3.42 5.03
C TYR A 7 5.53 -2.54 3.77
N ASP A 8 6.19 -3.03 2.72
CA ASP A 8 6.20 -2.40 1.39
C ASP A 8 6.31 -3.47 0.31
N ASN A 9 5.63 -3.25 -0.81
CA ASN A 9 5.71 -4.12 -1.98
C ASN A 9 5.44 -3.34 -3.28
N THR A 10 5.84 -3.93 -4.40
CA THR A 10 5.44 -3.49 -5.75
C THR A 10 4.53 -4.48 -6.46
N ASN A 11 4.22 -5.61 -5.83
CA ASN A 11 3.35 -6.65 -6.36
C ASN A 11 1.94 -6.53 -5.75
N GLY A 12 0.99 -6.02 -6.52
CA GLY A 12 -0.39 -5.85 -6.07
C GLY A 12 -1.17 -7.14 -5.77
N LEU A 13 -0.58 -8.33 -5.99
CA LEU A 13 -1.17 -9.62 -5.63
C LEU A 13 -0.76 -10.11 -4.23
N THR A 14 0.18 -9.44 -3.58
CA THR A 14 0.58 -9.74 -2.21
C THR A 14 0.20 -8.59 -1.28
N GLY A 15 0.06 -8.89 0.02
CA GLY A 15 -0.35 -7.91 1.02
C GLY A 15 0.36 -8.15 2.36
N TRP A 16 0.15 -7.21 3.28
CA TRP A 16 0.70 -7.29 4.63
C TRP A 16 -0.07 -8.32 5.46
N ASP A 17 0.66 -9.18 6.18
CA ASP A 17 0.11 -10.26 7.01
C ASP A 17 0.07 -9.91 8.51
N GLY A 18 0.40 -8.67 8.88
CA GLY A 18 0.48 -8.25 10.28
C GLY A 18 1.81 -8.59 10.96
N THR A 19 2.85 -8.92 10.19
CA THR A 19 4.21 -9.14 10.69
C THR A 19 5.21 -8.11 10.14
N ARG A 20 6.31 -7.92 10.87
CA ARG A 20 7.49 -7.18 10.42
C ARG A 20 8.72 -7.99 10.83
N ASP A 21 9.58 -8.29 9.87
CA ASP A 21 10.78 -9.13 10.08
C ASP A 21 10.47 -10.50 10.70
N GLY A 22 9.31 -11.07 10.37
CA GLY A 22 8.82 -12.34 10.91
C GLY A 22 8.21 -12.27 12.31
N GLU A 23 8.23 -11.10 12.95
CA GLU A 23 7.61 -10.87 14.25
C GLU A 23 6.25 -10.20 14.11
N GLN A 24 5.31 -10.57 14.97
CA GLN A 24 4.00 -9.94 15.03
C GLN A 24 4.10 -8.49 15.52
N VAL A 25 3.55 -7.54 14.76
CA VAL A 25 3.45 -6.14 15.23
C VAL A 25 2.35 -5.97 16.28
N PRO A 26 2.28 -4.90 17.07
CA PRO A 26 1.19 -4.70 18.03
C PRO A 26 -0.23 -4.60 17.39
N PRO A 27 -1.30 -5.03 18.09
CA PRO A 27 -2.68 -4.81 17.64
C PRO A 27 -3.05 -3.33 17.81
N GLU A 28 -3.07 -2.59 16.71
CA GLU A 28 -3.27 -1.14 16.66
C GLU A 28 -3.90 -0.75 15.30
N VAL A 29 -4.02 0.56 15.04
CA VAL A 29 -4.44 1.09 13.75
C VAL A 29 -3.20 1.46 12.93
N TYR A 30 -3.13 0.95 11.69
CA TYR A 30 -2.04 1.18 10.76
C TYR A 30 -2.54 1.93 9.53
N GLY A 31 -1.78 2.94 9.08
CA GLY A 31 -2.04 3.64 7.84
C GLY A 31 -1.51 2.87 6.62
N TYR A 32 -2.28 2.82 5.54
CA TYR A 32 -1.83 2.26 4.26
C TYR A 32 -1.81 3.33 3.15
N TYR A 33 -0.89 3.13 2.20
CA TYR A 33 -0.83 3.85 0.94
C TYR A 33 -0.64 2.84 -0.19
N ILE A 34 -1.52 2.86 -1.19
CA ILE A 34 -1.40 2.07 -2.42
C ILE A 34 -1.34 3.04 -3.59
N ILE A 35 -0.27 2.96 -4.37
CA ILE A 35 -0.03 3.81 -5.54
C ILE A 35 -0.12 2.95 -6.79
N VAL A 36 -1.17 3.16 -7.59
CA VAL A 36 -1.36 2.46 -8.86
C VAL A 36 -0.96 3.38 -10.00
N ARG A 37 -0.02 2.92 -10.83
CA ARG A 37 0.34 3.57 -12.09
C ARG A 37 -0.31 2.79 -13.23
N LEU A 38 -1.35 3.37 -13.81
CA LEU A 38 -1.98 2.81 -15.01
C LEU A 38 -1.14 3.26 -16.22
N VAL A 39 -0.54 2.29 -16.92
CA VAL A 39 0.20 2.51 -18.16
C VAL A 39 -0.73 2.08 -19.30
N GLY A 40 -1.10 3.02 -20.19
CA GLY A 40 -1.67 2.66 -21.50
C GLY A 40 -3.13 2.98 -21.80
N ASP A 41 -3.97 3.42 -20.83
CA ASP A 41 -5.43 3.53 -21.06
C ASP A 41 -5.98 4.95 -21.26
N ILE A 42 -5.20 5.88 -21.81
CA ILE A 42 -5.76 7.14 -22.35
C ILE A 42 -5.56 7.13 -23.86
N PRO A 43 -6.64 6.94 -24.64
CA PRO A 43 -6.60 7.25 -26.07
C PRO A 43 -6.11 8.70 -26.25
N ASN A 44 -5.01 8.88 -26.99
CA ASN A 44 -4.40 10.16 -27.37
C ASN A 44 -3.53 10.91 -26.34
N ASP A 45 -3.06 10.29 -25.26
CA ASP A 45 -2.06 10.93 -24.39
C ASP A 45 -1.03 9.95 -23.80
N PRO A 46 0.11 9.73 -24.48
CA PRO A 46 1.16 8.82 -24.03
C PRO A 46 1.99 9.37 -22.85
N GLU A 47 1.87 10.65 -22.50
CA GLU A 47 2.64 11.28 -21.41
C GLU A 47 1.82 11.39 -20.11
N ARG A 48 0.49 11.28 -20.17
CA ARG A 48 -0.37 11.24 -18.99
C ARG A 48 -0.21 9.94 -18.22
N ARG A 49 0.61 10.00 -17.17
CA ARG A 49 0.61 9.01 -16.09
C ARG A 49 -0.67 9.15 -15.28
N ASN A 50 -1.60 8.20 -15.45
CA ASN A 50 -2.73 8.05 -14.54
C ASN A 50 -2.26 7.39 -13.24
N ILE A 51 -1.89 8.23 -12.27
CA ILE A 51 -1.58 7.79 -10.91
C ILE A 51 -2.86 7.83 -10.09
N ARG A 52 -3.23 6.69 -9.50
CA ARG A 52 -4.28 6.62 -8.48
C ARG A 52 -3.64 6.31 -7.13
N VAL A 53 -4.06 7.03 -6.11
CA VAL A 53 -3.61 6.82 -4.73
C VAL A 53 -4.82 6.40 -3.89
N PHE A 54 -4.70 5.24 -3.26
CA PHE A 54 -5.64 4.77 -2.24
C PHE A 54 -4.93 4.86 -0.89
N LYS A 55 -5.62 5.37 0.12
CA LYS A 55 -5.09 5.50 1.46
C LYS A 55 -6.20 5.35 2.48
N GLY A 56 -5.83 4.95 3.68
CA GLY A 56 -6.75 4.84 4.80
C GLY A 56 -6.09 4.08 5.93
N ASP A 57 -6.94 3.58 6.82
CA ASP A 57 -6.52 2.91 8.04
C ASP A 57 -6.98 1.45 8.04
N VAL A 58 -6.14 0.57 8.56
CA VAL A 58 -6.46 -0.84 8.85
C VAL A 58 -6.33 -1.04 10.34
N THR A 59 -7.39 -1.53 10.97
CA THR A 59 -7.34 -1.97 12.37
C THR A 59 -6.89 -3.42 12.42
N LEU A 60 -5.77 -3.67 13.09
CA LEU A 60 -5.27 -5.02 13.33
C LEU A 60 -5.82 -5.54 14.66
N LEU A 61 -6.68 -6.56 14.60
CA LEU A 61 -7.27 -7.22 15.77
C LEU A 61 -6.62 -8.59 16.00
N ARG A 62 -6.67 -9.06 17.25
CA ARG A 62 -6.22 -10.39 17.66
C ARG A 62 -7.23 -11.06 18.58
#